data_AF-A0A528L3F7-F1
#
_entry.id   AF-A0A528L3F7-F1
#
_cell.length_a   1.000
_cell.length_b   1.000
_cell.length_c   1.000
_cell.angle_alpha   90.00
_cell.angle_beta   90.00
_cell.angle_gamma   90.00
#
_symmetry.space_group_name_H-M   'P 1'
#
loop_
_entity.id
_entity.type
_entity.pdbx_description
1 polymer ?
#
loop_
_entity_poly.entity_id
_entity_poly.type
_entity_poly.pdbx_seq_one_letter_code
_entity_poly.pdbx_strand_id
1 'polypeptide(L)'
;MQVAIFILVVLVFVAVSGALVRLVRVPLPVLQIAIGAALAWPMHGIHVEIDPELFLLVFIPPLLFSDAFSAPKRELVALRGPILDLAIGLV
;
A
#
# COMPACT_ATOMS: atom_id res chain seq x y z
N MET A 1 4.15 -7.92 25.68
CA MET A 1 3.15 -8.97 25.41
C MET A 1 1.99 -8.47 24.54
N GLN A 2 1.40 -7.31 24.83
CA GLN A 2 0.27 -6.76 24.05
C GLN A 2 0.62 -6.45 22.57
N VAL A 3 1.80 -5.89 22.29
CA VAL A 3 2.25 -5.60 20.91
C VAL A 3 2.38 -6.86 20.05
N ALA A 4 2.86 -7.98 20.63
CA ALA A 4 2.99 -9.23 19.89
C ALA A 4 1.61 -9.83 19.52
N ILE A 5 0.65 -9.76 20.43
CA ILE A 5 -0.74 -10.18 20.17
C ILE A 5 -1.35 -9.29 19.08
N PHE A 6 -1.10 -7.98 19.13
CA PHE A 6 -1.56 -7.05 18.10
C PHE A 6 -1.00 -7.39 16.71
N ILE A 7 0.32 -7.57 16.59
CA ILE A 7 0.97 -7.95 15.33
C ILE A 7 0.38 -9.28 14.82
N LEU A 8 0.16 -10.25 15.70
CA LEU A 8 -0.43 -11.54 15.34
C LEU A 8 -1.86 -11.39 14.80
N VAL A 9 -2.70 -10.58 15.45
CA VAL A 9 -4.07 -10.29 14.98
C VAL A 9 -4.04 -9.64 13.59
N VAL A 10 -3.21 -8.60 13.40
CA VAL A 10 -3.07 -7.93 12.09
C VAL A 10 -2.58 -8.91 11.03
N LEU A 11 -1.60 -9.77 11.35
CA LEU A 11 -1.06 -10.77 10.43
C LEU A 11 -2.13 -11.79 10.01
N VAL A 12 -2.98 -12.23 10.93
CA VAL A 12 -4.12 -13.12 10.64
C VAL A 12 -5.10 -12.42 9.69
N PHE A 13 -5.46 -11.17 9.94
CA PHE A 13 -6.33 -10.41 9.05
C PHE A 13 -5.74 -10.24 7.65
N VAL A 14 -4.43 -9.96 7.54
CA VAL A 14 -3.73 -9.87 6.26
C VAL A 14 -3.76 -11.21 5.52
N ALA A 15 -3.47 -12.32 6.20
CA ALA A 15 -3.50 -13.65 5.58
C ALA A 15 -4.91 -14.05 5.10
N VAL A 16 -5.93 -13.78 5.93
CA VAL A 16 -7.35 -14.03 5.59
C VAL A 16 -7.78 -13.16 4.40
N SER A 17 -7.40 -11.88 4.37
CA SER A 17 -7.70 -10.97 3.25
C SER A 17 -7.11 -11.47 1.93
N GLY A 18 -5.90 -12.05 1.95
CA GLY A 18 -5.27 -12.65 0.78
C GLY A 18 -6.04 -13.85 0.21
N ALA A 19 -6.63 -14.67 1.08
CA ALA A 19 -7.49 -15.77 0.65
C ALA A 19 -8.84 -15.26 0.10
N LEU A 20 -9.45 -14.27 0.77
CA LEU A 20 -10.72 -13.66 0.38
C LEU A 20 -10.63 -12.88 -0.94
N VAL A 21 -9.45 -12.36 -1.29
CA VAL A 21 -9.25 -11.65 -2.57
C VAL A 21 -9.57 -12.52 -3.79
N ARG A 22 -9.50 -13.85 -3.65
CA ARG A 22 -9.88 -14.76 -4.75
C ARG A 22 -11.39 -14.86 -4.96
N LEU A 23 -12.18 -14.53 -3.94
CA LEU A 23 -13.65 -14.51 -3.99
C LEU A 23 -14.20 -13.16 -4.48
N VAL A 24 -13.47 -12.07 -4.20
CA VAL A 24 -13.93 -10.71 -4.47
C VAL A 24 -13.09 -10.12 -5.62
N ARG A 25 -13.73 -9.59 -6.68
CA ARG A 25 -13.05 -8.98 -7.84
C ARG A 25 -12.44 -7.59 -7.54
N VAL A 26 -11.93 -7.39 -6.33
CA VAL A 26 -11.39 -6.11 -5.84
C VAL A 26 -9.89 -6.29 -5.60
N PRO A 27 -9.03 -5.31 -5.95
CA PRO A 27 -7.60 -5.39 -5.66
C PRO A 27 -7.32 -5.60 -4.17
N LEU A 28 -6.36 -6.46 -3.85
CA LEU A 28 -5.93 -6.74 -2.47
C LEU A 28 -5.68 -5.47 -1.64
N PRO A 29 -5.00 -4.42 -2.16
CA PRO A 29 -4.76 -3.22 -1.38
C PRO A 29 -6.05 -2.52 -0.94
N VAL A 30 -7.07 -2.47 -1.80
CA VAL A 30 -8.36 -1.83 -1.50
C VAL A 30 -9.09 -2.61 -0.42
N LEU A 31 -9.10 -3.94 -0.52
CA LEU A 31 -9.72 -4.80 0.50
C LEU A 31 -9.01 -4.67 1.85
N GLN A 32 -7.68 -4.58 1.87
CA GLN A 32 -6.88 -4.41 3.08
C GLN A 32 -7.12 -3.06 3.75
N ILE A 33 -7.20 -1.97 2.97
CA ILE A 33 -7.54 -0.64 3.48
C ILE A 33 -8.94 -0.67 4.11
N ALA A 34 -9.92 -1.29 3.45
CA ALA A 34 -11.29 -1.39 3.98
C ALA A 34 -11.34 -2.18 5.29
N ILE A 35 -10.65 -3.31 5.38
CA ILE A 35 -10.55 -4.12 6.61
C ILE A 35 -9.86 -3.33 7.73
N GLY A 36 -8.75 -2.66 7.42
CA GLY A 36 -8.03 -1.82 8.38
C GLY A 36 -8.88 -0.66 8.90
N ALA A 37 -9.61 0.03 8.01
CA ALA A 37 -10.53 1.10 8.36
C ALA A 37 -11.69 0.61 9.24
N ALA A 38 -12.23 -0.58 8.94
CA ALA A 38 -13.28 -1.21 9.76
C ALA A 38 -12.77 -1.61 11.15
N LEU A 39 -11.53 -2.08 11.27
CA LEU A 39 -10.88 -2.42 12.56
C LEU A 39 -10.52 -1.19 13.40
N ALA A 40 -10.25 -0.06 12.73
CA ALA A 40 -9.98 1.22 13.38
C ALA A 40 -11.25 1.93 13.88
N TRP A 41 -12.45 1.44 13.54
CA TRP A 41 -13.75 2.02 13.91
C TRP A 41 -14.40 1.19 15.04
N PRO A 42 -14.86 1.70 16.23
CA PRO A 42 -15.06 3.06 16.77
C PRO A 42 -14.08 3.39 17.95
N MET A 43 -14.39 4.30 18.89
CA MET A 43 -13.53 4.85 19.99
C MET A 43 -12.63 3.88 20.81
N HIS A 44 -12.86 2.56 20.78
CA HIS A 44 -12.00 1.52 21.40
C HIS A 44 -11.22 0.69 20.35
N GLY A 45 -11.28 1.13 19.10
CA GLY A 45 -10.59 0.55 17.97
C GLY A 45 -9.10 0.79 18.09
N ILE A 46 -8.33 0.09 17.27
CA ILE A 46 -6.88 0.12 17.37
C ILE A 46 -6.37 1.38 16.68
N HIS A 47 -6.31 2.48 17.43
CA HIS A 47 -5.82 3.77 16.96
C HIS A 47 -4.31 3.75 17.13
N VAL A 48 -3.60 3.42 16.06
CA VAL A 48 -2.15 3.62 15.99
C VAL A 48 -1.94 4.95 15.28
N GLU A 49 -1.48 5.96 16.01
CA GLU A 49 -0.97 7.18 15.40
C GLU A 49 0.32 6.83 14.66
N ILE A 50 0.21 6.67 13.34
CA ILE A 50 1.35 6.49 12.46
C ILE A 50 1.85 7.89 12.12
N ASP A 51 3.10 8.19 12.50
CA ASP A 51 3.78 9.40 12.07
C ASP A 51 3.86 9.41 10.52
N PRO A 52 3.22 10.39 9.85
CA PRO A 52 3.23 10.47 8.40
C PRO A 52 4.63 10.56 7.82
N GLU A 53 5.58 11.19 8.51
CA GLU A 53 6.96 11.35 8.04
C GLU A 53 7.68 10.00 8.03
N LEU A 54 7.50 9.21 9.10
CA LEU A 54 8.05 7.86 9.19
C LEU A 54 7.39 6.92 8.17
N PHE A 55 6.08 7.03 7.97
CA PHE A 55 5.37 6.25 6.95
C PHE A 55 5.91 6.56 5.55
N LEU A 56 6.01 7.84 5.19
CA LEU A 56 6.53 8.25 3.90
C LEU A 56 7.96 7.74 3.71
N LEU A 57 8.82 7.89 4.72
CA LEU A 57 10.22 7.46 4.64
C LEU A 57 10.38 5.93 4.52
N VAL A 58 9.56 5.14 5.22
CA VAL A 58 9.69 3.68 5.26
C VAL A 58 9.01 3.00 4.08
N PHE A 59 7.86 3.52 3.63
CA PHE A 59 7.06 2.85 2.59
C PHE A 59 7.33 3.41 1.20
N ILE A 60 7.45 4.73 1.02
CA ILE A 60 7.53 5.32 -0.32
C ILE A 60 8.82 4.94 -1.05
N PRO A 61 10.03 5.07 -0.47
CA PRO A 61 11.26 4.74 -1.18
C PRO A 61 11.35 3.27 -1.61
N PRO A 62 11.04 2.26 -0.75
CA PRO A 62 11.06 0.87 -1.20
C PRO A 62 10.02 0.55 -2.28
N LEU A 63 8.82 1.13 -2.18
CA LEU A 63 7.77 0.95 -3.20
C LEU A 63 8.19 1.56 -4.53
N LEU A 64 8.67 2.81 -4.53
CA LEU A 64 9.16 3.48 -5.74
C LEU A 64 10.36 2.77 -6.35
N PHE A 65 11.28 2.25 -5.53
CA PHE A 65 12.43 1.49 -6.01
C PHE A 65 11.99 0.19 -6.67
N SER A 66 11.06 -0.55 -6.05
CA SER A 66 10.46 -1.75 -6.63
C SER A 66 9.80 -1.44 -7.98
N ASP A 67 8.99 -0.39 -8.03
CA ASP A 67 8.26 0.01 -9.25
C ASP A 67 9.22 0.45 -10.35
N ALA A 68 10.23 1.28 -10.02
CA ALA A 68 11.25 1.72 -10.96
C ALA A 68 12.13 0.57 -11.45
N PHE A 69 12.41 -0.42 -10.59
CA PHE A 69 13.20 -1.59 -10.95
C PHE A 69 12.44 -2.54 -11.89
N SER A 70 11.14 -2.73 -11.66
CA SER A 70 10.28 -3.55 -12.54
C SER A 70 9.90 -2.86 -13.86
N ALA A 71 10.09 -1.53 -13.97
CA ALA A 71 9.69 -0.79 -15.15
C ALA A 71 10.47 -1.19 -16.42
N PRO A 72 9.79 -1.39 -17.57
CA PRO A 72 10.44 -1.77 -18.82
C PRO A 72 11.27 -0.60 -19.39
N LYS A 73 12.59 -0.67 -19.18
CA LYS A 73 13.55 0.39 -19.60
C LYS A 73 13.45 0.77 -21.08
N ARG A 74 13.14 -0.20 -21.96
CA ARG A 74 13.01 0.04 -23.41
C ARG A 74 11.81 0.93 -23.74
N GLU A 75 10.68 0.70 -23.10
CA GLU A 75 9.45 1.48 -23.32
C GLU A 75 9.58 2.88 -22.71
N LEU A 76 10.21 3.00 -21.54
CA LEU A 76 10.56 4.29 -20.94
C LEU A 76 11.37 5.17 -21.90
N VAL A 77 12.37 4.61 -22.58
CA VAL A 77 13.20 5.37 -23.54
C VAL A 77 12.45 5.67 -24.83
N ALA A 78 11.60 4.75 -25.30
CA ALA A 78 10.79 4.93 -26.50
C ALA A 78 9.71 6.01 -26.32
N LEU A 79 9.09 6.08 -25.14
CA LEU A 79 8.00 7.00 -24.80
C LEU A 79 8.46 8.19 -23.96
N ARG A 80 9.78 8.46 -23.90
CA ARG A 80 10.35 9.52 -23.06
C ARG A 80 9.73 10.91 -23.31
N GLY A 81 9.39 11.23 -24.57
CA GLY A 81 8.76 12.51 -24.92
C GLY A 81 7.39 12.66 -24.26
N PRO A 82 6.42 11.79 -24.60
CA PRO A 82 5.10 11.79 -23.95
C PRO A 82 5.15 11.67 -22.42
N ILE A 83 6.08 10.88 -21.87
CA ILE A 83 6.24 10.73 -20.41
C ILE A 83 6.67 12.06 -19.78
N LEU A 84 7.63 12.77 -20.37
CA LEU A 84 8.09 14.06 -19.85
C LEU A 84 7.03 15.15 -20.00
N ASP A 85 6.30 15.16 -21.12
CA ASP A 85 5.19 16.09 -21.34
C ASP A 85 4.08 15.88 -20.31
N LEU A 86 3.72 14.64 -19.99
CA LEU A 86 2.74 14.32 -18.95
C LEU A 86 3.27 14.60 -17.54
N ALA A 87 4.54 14.30 -17.26
CA ALA A 87 5.12 14.48 -15.93
C ALA A 87 5.31 15.96 -15.55
N ILE A 88 5.60 16.83 -16.53
CA ILE A 88 5.89 18.25 -16.30
C ILE A 88 4.72 19.15 -16.71
N GLY A 89 4.05 18.84 -17.83
CA GLY A 89 3.03 19.68 -18.45
C GLY A 89 1.58 19.34 -18.09
N LEU A 90 1.33 18.20 -17.45
CA LEU A 90 0.02 17.88 -16.84
C LEU A 90 -0.01 18.26 -15.34
N VAL A 91 0.70 19.34 -14.99
CA VAL A 91 0.57 20.10 -13.74
C VAL A 91 0.14 21.50 -14.10
#